data_AF-A0A2E4HL88-F1
#
_entry.id   AF-A0A2E4HL88-F1
#
_cell.length_a   1.000
_cell.length_b   1.000
_cell.length_c   1.000
_cell.angle_alpha   90.00
_cell.angle_beta   90.00
_cell.angle_gamma   90.00
#
_symmetry.space_group_name_H-M   'P 1'
#
loop_
_entity.id
_entity.type
_entity.pdbx_description
1 polymer ?
#
loop_
_entity_poly.entity_id
_entity_poly.type
_entity_poly.pdbx_seq_one_letter_code
_entity_poly.pdbx_strand_id
1 'polypeptide(L)'
;MKAPRYREKRIGFLNLKNLKEFKEKYPLYANIDNKKLKKIITLYNEKLWNGVIENRDGVELPDSLGYLFIGTCPASKGVNTNYSLSREYGKVLQNRNWETDGNIGKIFYTNYSTKYRFKNRELWKFTATRNFKRSVAKTYPEQWTKYIVMKNKVRVTDLYRKEMAELKEAKEKISALEHYNEFEI
;
A
#
# COMPACT_ATOMS: atom_id res chain seq x y z
N MET A 1 18.39 -27.24 7.96
CA MET A 1 17.31 -28.02 7.31
C MET A 1 17.23 -27.68 5.82
N LYS A 2 17.46 -28.66 4.92
CA LYS A 2 17.27 -28.54 3.46
C LYS A 2 16.03 -29.34 3.04
N ALA A 3 14.84 -28.89 3.43
CA ALA A 3 13.60 -29.47 2.90
C ALA A 3 13.24 -28.78 1.56
N PRO A 4 12.76 -29.53 0.55
CA PRO A 4 12.28 -28.94 -0.70
C PRO A 4 11.09 -28.02 -0.41
N ARG A 5 11.17 -26.79 -0.89
CA ARG A 5 10.14 -25.77 -0.67
C ARG A 5 8.98 -26.03 -1.62
N TYR A 6 7.86 -26.57 -1.11
CA TYR A 6 6.65 -26.76 -1.92
C TYR A 6 6.16 -25.41 -2.46
N ARG A 7 5.81 -25.39 -3.75
CA ARG A 7 5.26 -24.22 -4.43
C ARG A 7 3.92 -24.60 -5.03
N GLU A 8 2.85 -23.94 -4.57
CA GLU A 8 1.51 -24.13 -5.10
C GLU A 8 1.48 -23.89 -6.62
N LYS A 9 0.76 -24.76 -7.33
CA LYS A 9 0.49 -24.59 -8.76
C LYS A 9 -0.36 -23.33 -8.94
N ARG A 10 0.18 -22.35 -9.65
CA ARG A 10 -0.53 -21.10 -9.97
C ARG A 10 -1.12 -21.19 -11.37
N ILE A 11 -2.39 -20.83 -11.50
CA ILE A 11 -3.06 -20.71 -12.79
C ILE A 11 -2.55 -19.42 -13.46
N GLY A 12 -1.91 -19.56 -14.63
CA GLY A 12 -1.51 -18.43 -15.45
C GLY A 12 -2.66 -17.98 -16.36
N PHE A 13 -2.89 -16.67 -16.47
CA PHE A 13 -3.91 -16.14 -17.39
C PHE A 13 -3.44 -16.07 -18.86
N LEU A 14 -2.13 -16.02 -19.12
CA LEU A 14 -1.54 -15.91 -20.46
C LEU A 14 -1.32 -17.28 -21.14
N ASN A 15 -2.29 -18.18 -20.97
CA ASN A 15 -2.27 -19.52 -21.55
C ASN A 15 -2.82 -19.51 -22.98
N LEU A 16 -2.43 -20.50 -23.79
CA LEU A 16 -2.92 -20.65 -25.17
C LEU A 16 -4.44 -20.80 -25.22
N LYS A 17 -5.02 -21.56 -24.27
CA LYS A 17 -6.47 -21.74 -24.14
C LYS A 17 -7.21 -20.40 -23.98
N ASN A 18 -6.80 -19.60 -23.00
CA ASN A 18 -7.43 -18.30 -22.72
C ASN A 18 -7.28 -17.32 -23.89
N LEU A 19 -6.14 -17.35 -24.58
CA LEU A 19 -5.92 -16.52 -25.77
C LEU A 19 -6.82 -16.95 -26.94
N LYS A 20 -7.09 -18.25 -27.09
CA LYS A 20 -8.04 -18.77 -28.08
C LYS A 20 -9.47 -18.33 -27.74
N GLU A 21 -9.89 -18.50 -26.49
CA GLU A 21 -11.19 -18.04 -25.98
C GLU A 21 -11.39 -16.52 -26.18
N PHE A 22 -10.35 -15.73 -25.94
CA PHE A 22 -10.39 -14.28 -26.20
C PHE A 22 -10.63 -13.96 -27.67
N LYS A 23 -9.95 -14.65 -28.59
CA LYS A 23 -10.11 -14.45 -30.04
C LYS A 23 -11.47 -14.93 -30.56
N GLU A 24 -11.99 -16.02 -29.99
CA GLU A 24 -13.34 -16.52 -30.31
C GLU A 24 -14.41 -15.50 -29.89
N LYS A 25 -14.24 -14.88 -28.71
CA LYS A 25 -15.15 -13.83 -28.22
C LYS A 25 -15.03 -12.51 -28.98
N TYR A 26 -13.83 -12.17 -29.47
CA TYR A 26 -13.56 -10.94 -30.21
C TYR A 26 -12.92 -11.24 -31.58
N PRO A 27 -13.72 -11.61 -32.60
CA PRO A 27 -13.22 -12.06 -33.90
C PRO A 27 -12.34 -11.04 -34.63
N LEU A 28 -12.52 -9.74 -34.37
CA LEU A 28 -11.71 -8.64 -34.89
C LEU A 28 -10.20 -8.83 -34.64
N TYR A 29 -9.84 -9.56 -33.59
CA TYR A 29 -8.44 -9.78 -33.19
C TYR A 29 -7.92 -11.19 -33.54
N ALA A 30 -8.68 -11.98 -34.30
CA ALA A 30 -8.33 -13.37 -34.63
C ALA A 30 -6.95 -13.49 -35.31
N ASN A 31 -6.68 -12.56 -36.24
CA ASN A 31 -5.45 -12.51 -37.04
C ASN A 31 -4.22 -11.98 -36.29
N ILE A 32 -4.38 -11.47 -35.06
CA ILE A 32 -3.24 -10.92 -34.31
C ILE A 32 -2.41 -12.07 -33.72
N ASP A 33 -1.09 -12.01 -33.91
CA ASP A 33 -0.18 -12.99 -33.31
C ASP A 33 -0.27 -12.99 -31.78
N ASN A 34 -0.29 -14.19 -31.19
CA ASN A 34 -0.32 -14.41 -29.75
C ASN A 34 0.88 -13.77 -29.05
N LYS A 35 2.06 -13.70 -29.69
CA LYS A 35 3.24 -13.02 -29.12
C LYS A 35 3.00 -11.52 -29.01
N LYS A 36 2.37 -10.89 -30.02
CA LYS A 36 2.01 -9.47 -29.99
C LYS A 36 1.00 -9.18 -28.89
N LEU A 37 -0.04 -10.01 -28.73
CA LEU A 37 -1.01 -9.86 -27.64
C LEU A 37 -0.35 -9.91 -26.26
N LYS A 38 0.53 -10.88 -26.02
CA LYS A 38 1.30 -10.97 -24.77
C LYS A 38 2.17 -9.73 -24.54
N LYS A 39 2.83 -9.23 -25.60
CA LYS A 39 3.66 -8.02 -25.53
C LYS A 39 2.85 -6.79 -25.13
N ILE A 40 1.65 -6.62 -25.69
CA ILE A 40 0.74 -5.51 -25.35
C ILE A 40 0.39 -5.55 -23.87
N ILE A 41 0.01 -6.72 -23.34
CA ILE A 41 -0.36 -6.88 -21.92
C ILE A 41 0.83 -6.55 -21.00
N THR A 42 2.02 -7.04 -21.33
CA THR A 42 3.23 -6.75 -20.54
C THR A 42 3.54 -5.25 -20.55
N LEU A 43 3.49 -4.62 -21.72
CA LEU A 43 3.79 -3.20 -21.89
C LEU A 43 2.76 -2.31 -21.19
N TYR A 44 1.49 -2.68 -21.23
CA TYR A 44 0.45 -2.00 -20.45
C TYR A 44 0.74 -2.07 -18.94
N ASN A 45 1.04 -3.27 -18.43
CA ASN A 45 1.37 -3.43 -17.02
C ASN A 45 2.60 -2.60 -16.63
N GLU A 46 3.63 -2.56 -17.48
CA GLU A 46 4.82 -1.72 -17.28
C GLU A 46 4.51 -0.24 -17.20
N LYS A 47 3.75 0.29 -18.16
CA LYS A 47 3.32 1.69 -18.13
C LYS A 47 2.47 2.01 -16.90
N LEU A 48 1.60 1.09 -16.50
CA LEU A 48 0.74 1.27 -15.33
C LEU A 48 1.55 1.44 -14.06
N TRP A 49 2.50 0.54 -13.78
CA TRP A 49 3.28 0.65 -12.54
C TRP A 49 4.34 1.76 -12.58
N ASN A 50 4.83 2.15 -13.76
CA ASN A 50 5.63 3.37 -13.93
C ASN A 50 4.80 4.61 -13.57
N GLY A 51 3.58 4.71 -14.08
CA GLY A 51 2.65 5.79 -13.73
C GLY A 51 2.37 5.89 -12.23
N VAL A 52 2.32 4.75 -11.52
CA VAL A 52 2.16 4.73 -10.05
C VAL A 52 3.39 5.31 -9.32
N ILE A 53 4.59 5.16 -9.87
CA ILE A 53 5.83 5.72 -9.30
C ILE A 53 5.92 7.23 -9.61
N GLU A 54 5.54 7.61 -10.82
CA GLU A 54 5.61 8.97 -11.35
C GLU A 54 4.56 9.91 -10.76
N ASN A 55 3.39 9.41 -10.38
CA ASN A 55 2.31 10.23 -9.82
C ASN A 55 2.22 10.10 -8.31
N ARG A 56 1.95 11.22 -7.62
CA ARG A 56 1.73 11.26 -6.16
C ARG A 56 0.50 10.47 -5.74
N ASP A 57 -0.61 10.70 -6.44
CA ASP A 57 -1.91 10.06 -6.16
C ASP A 57 -2.04 8.68 -6.83
N GLY A 58 -1.00 8.25 -7.55
CA GLY A 58 -0.95 6.99 -8.25
C GLY A 58 -1.75 6.97 -9.55
N VAL A 59 -2.42 5.85 -9.80
CA VAL A 59 -3.17 5.58 -11.04
C VAL A 59 -4.53 4.97 -10.71
N GLU A 60 -5.57 5.46 -11.38
CA GLU A 60 -6.89 4.85 -11.38
C GLU A 60 -6.95 3.70 -12.39
N LEU A 61 -7.49 2.56 -11.96
CA LEU A 61 -7.73 1.41 -12.81
C LEU A 61 -9.06 1.58 -13.57
N PRO A 62 -9.14 1.08 -14.81
CA PRO A 62 -10.36 1.13 -15.59
C PRO A 62 -11.52 0.38 -14.93
N ASP A 63 -12.74 0.64 -15.39
CA ASP A 63 -13.97 -0.03 -14.96
C ASP A 63 -14.24 0.04 -13.44
N SER A 64 -13.81 1.12 -12.78
CA SER A 64 -13.97 1.30 -11.33
C SER A 64 -13.36 0.16 -10.49
N LEU A 65 -12.33 -0.52 -11.02
CA LEU A 65 -11.62 -1.58 -10.31
C LEU A 65 -10.94 -1.05 -9.04
N GLY A 66 -10.46 0.20 -9.07
CA GLY A 66 -9.90 0.87 -7.90
C GLY A 66 -8.72 1.77 -8.23
N TYR A 67 -7.95 2.11 -7.21
CA TYR A 67 -6.77 2.97 -7.30
C TYR A 67 -5.54 2.21 -6.83
N LEU A 68 -4.41 2.46 -7.49
CA LEU A 68 -3.09 1.99 -7.10
C LEU A 68 -2.20 3.17 -6.84
N PHE A 69 -1.61 3.25 -5.66
CA PHE A 69 -0.72 4.36 -5.29
C PHE A 69 0.34 3.91 -4.30
N ILE A 70 1.39 4.73 -4.13
CA ILE A 70 2.43 4.51 -3.12
C ILE A 70 2.12 5.43 -1.95
N GLY A 71 2.11 4.86 -0.75
CA GLY A 71 1.89 5.59 0.49
C GLY A 71 3.07 5.41 1.44
N THR A 72 3.47 6.51 2.05
CA THR A 72 4.48 6.57 3.11
C THR A 72 3.83 6.24 4.44
N CYS A 73 4.33 5.21 5.12
CA CYS A 73 3.87 4.82 6.45
C CYS A 73 4.98 5.08 7.47
N PRO A 74 4.63 5.37 8.74
CA PRO A 74 5.62 5.41 9.81
C PRO A 74 6.29 4.04 9.98
N ALA A 75 7.46 4.04 10.62
CA ALA A 75 8.23 2.85 10.92
C ALA A 75 7.38 1.74 11.55
N SER A 76 7.64 0.50 11.15
CA SER A 76 7.05 -0.66 11.83
C SER A 76 7.58 -0.74 13.25
N LYS A 77 6.75 -1.18 14.20
CA LYS A 77 7.20 -1.49 15.57
C LYS A 77 8.18 -2.68 15.61
N GLY A 78 8.18 -3.51 14.56
CA GLY A 78 9.06 -4.67 14.45
C GLY A 78 10.49 -4.28 14.02
N VAL A 79 11.47 -4.95 14.62
CA VAL A 79 12.89 -4.76 14.32
C VAL A 79 13.27 -5.44 13.01
N ASN A 80 13.95 -4.73 12.11
CA ASN A 80 14.46 -5.28 10.86
C ASN A 80 15.92 -5.76 11.02
N THR A 81 16.10 -6.95 11.58
CA THR A 81 17.43 -7.53 11.86
C THR A 81 18.12 -8.03 10.58
N ASN A 82 19.36 -7.63 10.36
CA ASN A 82 20.18 -8.12 9.25
C ASN A 82 20.95 -9.38 9.68
N TYR A 83 20.38 -10.55 9.43
CA TYR A 83 20.98 -11.82 9.85
C TYR A 83 22.35 -12.11 9.22
N SER A 84 22.61 -11.61 8.01
CA SER A 84 23.89 -11.85 7.33
C SER A 84 25.02 -11.11 8.04
N LEU A 85 24.90 -9.78 8.16
CA LEU A 85 25.88 -8.96 8.85
C LEU A 85 25.93 -9.31 10.34
N SER A 86 24.79 -9.61 10.97
CA SER A 86 24.79 -9.97 12.40
C SER A 86 25.64 -11.21 12.69
N ARG A 87 25.70 -12.16 11.74
CA ARG A 87 26.53 -13.36 11.86
C ARG A 87 28.01 -13.05 11.69
N GLU A 88 28.36 -12.14 10.79
CA GLU A 88 29.74 -11.71 10.54
C GLU A 88 30.32 -10.94 11.73
N TYR A 89 29.54 -10.02 12.32
CA TYR A 89 30.00 -9.14 13.39
C TYR A 89 29.70 -9.66 14.80
N GLY A 90 29.02 -10.81 14.94
CA GLY A 90 28.65 -11.40 16.24
C GLY A 90 27.71 -10.54 17.10
N LYS A 91 27.05 -9.55 16.51
CA LYS A 91 26.13 -8.62 17.18
C LYS A 91 24.83 -8.50 16.39
N VAL A 92 23.72 -8.26 17.09
CA VAL A 92 22.41 -8.05 16.45
C VAL A 92 22.41 -6.69 15.73
N LEU A 93 22.64 -6.70 14.42
CA LEU A 93 22.62 -5.51 13.57
C LEU A 93 21.23 -5.32 12.94
N GLN A 94 20.81 -4.06 12.86
CA GLN A 94 19.48 -3.68 12.37
C GLN A 94 19.62 -2.78 11.14
N ASN A 95 18.82 -3.03 10.10
CA ASN A 95 18.72 -2.14 8.96
C ASN A 95 17.80 -0.97 9.32
N ARG A 96 18.34 0.25 9.27
CA ARG A 96 17.59 1.48 9.52
C ARG A 96 17.43 2.26 8.22
N ASN A 97 16.22 2.78 7.98
CA ASN A 97 15.89 3.57 6.80
C ASN A 97 16.23 5.05 7.07
N TRP A 98 17.52 5.39 7.15
CA TRP A 98 17.96 6.75 7.43
C TRP A 98 17.61 7.74 6.31
N GLU A 99 17.59 7.27 5.06
CA GLU A 99 17.29 8.09 3.88
C GLU A 99 15.84 8.60 3.85
N THR A 100 14.93 7.95 4.58
CA THR A 100 13.49 8.26 4.58
C THR A 100 12.97 8.59 5.97
N ASP A 101 13.84 9.08 6.87
CA ASP A 101 13.51 9.41 8.27
C ASP A 101 12.82 8.27 9.03
N GLY A 102 13.20 7.03 8.72
CA GLY A 102 12.60 5.83 9.30
C GLY A 102 11.24 5.43 8.69
N ASN A 103 10.70 6.21 7.75
CA ASN A 103 9.46 5.87 7.07
C ASN A 103 9.60 4.67 6.12
N ILE A 104 8.47 4.07 5.77
CA ILE A 104 8.39 2.88 4.93
C ILE A 104 7.37 3.13 3.81
N GLY A 105 7.81 2.96 2.57
CA GLY A 105 6.93 2.96 1.40
C GLY A 105 6.13 1.66 1.28
N LYS A 106 4.82 1.78 1.08
CA LYS A 106 3.93 0.65 0.78
C LYS A 106 3.14 0.93 -0.48
N ILE A 107 2.94 -0.11 -1.29
CA ILE A 107 2.06 -0.06 -2.45
C ILE A 107 0.65 -0.38 -1.96
N PHE A 108 -0.27 0.55 -2.15
CA PHE A 108 -1.67 0.43 -1.78
C PHE A 108 -2.52 0.12 -3.00
N TYR A 109 -3.55 -0.69 -2.75
CA TYR A 109 -4.66 -0.90 -3.65
C TYR A 109 -5.94 -0.64 -2.86
N THR A 110 -6.81 0.21 -3.39
CA THR A 110 -8.11 0.49 -2.77
C THR A 110 -9.21 0.52 -3.81
N ASN A 111 -10.32 -0.15 -3.51
CA ASN A 111 -11.55 -0.15 -4.30
C ASN A 111 -12.74 0.40 -3.50
N TYR A 112 -12.46 1.11 -2.39
CA TYR A 112 -13.49 1.67 -1.53
C TYR A 112 -14.03 3.02 -2.00
N SER A 113 -13.19 3.79 -2.70
CA SER A 113 -13.45 5.16 -3.11
C SER A 113 -14.17 5.29 -4.47
N THR A 114 -14.32 4.21 -5.23
CA THR A 114 -14.92 4.29 -6.57
C THR A 114 -16.43 4.55 -6.49
N LYS A 115 -16.93 5.45 -7.34
CA LYS A 115 -18.36 5.84 -7.39
C LYS A 115 -19.25 4.63 -7.65
N TYR A 116 -18.88 3.79 -8.60
CA TYR A 116 -19.57 2.55 -8.93
C TYR A 116 -18.80 1.37 -8.34
N ARG A 117 -19.36 0.76 -7.29
CA ARG A 117 -18.74 -0.38 -6.62
C ARG A 117 -19.13 -1.66 -7.33
N PHE A 118 -18.14 -2.42 -7.77
CA PHE A 118 -18.39 -3.72 -8.38
C PHE A 118 -18.84 -4.75 -7.33
N LYS A 119 -19.70 -5.70 -7.74
CA LYS A 119 -20.22 -6.75 -6.86
C LYS A 119 -19.08 -7.66 -6.37
N ASN A 120 -19.11 -8.05 -5.09
CA ASN A 120 -18.12 -8.92 -4.46
C ASN A 120 -16.68 -8.38 -4.48
N ARG A 121 -16.52 -7.07 -4.28
CA ARG A 121 -15.21 -6.41 -4.35
C ARG A 121 -14.16 -6.88 -3.37
N GLU A 122 -14.60 -7.49 -2.28
CA GLU A 122 -13.74 -8.01 -1.22
C GLU A 122 -12.96 -9.24 -1.67
N LEU A 123 -13.43 -9.95 -2.70
CA LEU A 123 -12.72 -11.08 -3.30
C LEU A 123 -11.52 -10.64 -4.14
N TRP A 124 -11.41 -9.36 -4.45
CA TRP A 124 -10.33 -8.84 -5.29
C TRP A 124 -9.17 -8.35 -4.45
N LYS A 125 -8.01 -8.95 -4.70
CA LYS A 125 -6.75 -8.57 -4.09
C LYS A 125 -5.72 -8.26 -5.15
N PHE A 126 -5.04 -7.13 -4.97
CA PHE A 126 -3.86 -6.82 -5.77
C PHE A 126 -2.59 -7.40 -5.14
N THR A 127 -1.72 -7.94 -5.98
CA THR A 127 -0.35 -8.32 -5.58
C THR A 127 0.63 -7.80 -6.61
N ALA A 128 1.48 -6.85 -6.21
CA ALA A 128 2.50 -6.27 -7.07
C ALA A 128 3.51 -7.33 -7.57
N THR A 129 3.93 -7.19 -8.82
CA THR A 129 4.99 -8.01 -9.42
C THR A 129 6.34 -7.73 -8.77
N ARG A 130 7.31 -8.64 -8.94
CA ARG A 130 8.66 -8.48 -8.37
C ARG A 130 9.37 -7.24 -8.93
N ASN A 131 9.22 -6.98 -10.23
CA ASN A 131 9.85 -5.84 -10.88
C ASN A 131 9.30 -4.54 -10.32
N PHE A 132 7.96 -4.43 -10.21
CA PHE A 132 7.33 -3.27 -9.60
C PHE A 132 7.84 -3.01 -8.17
N LYS A 133 7.87 -4.04 -7.31
CA LYS A 133 8.39 -3.91 -5.94
C LYS A 133 9.84 -3.43 -5.89
N ARG A 134 10.69 -3.92 -6.80
CA ARG A 134 12.11 -3.53 -6.88
C ARG A 134 12.28 -2.10 -7.37
N SER A 135 11.51 -1.70 -8.37
CA SER A 135 11.53 -0.33 -8.87
C SER A 135 11.11 0.65 -7.78
N VAL A 136 10.00 0.38 -7.09
CA VAL A 136 9.57 1.20 -5.94
C VAL A 136 10.63 1.24 -4.85
N ALA A 137 11.25 0.11 -4.50
CA ALA A 137 12.30 0.09 -3.49
C ALA A 137 13.53 0.93 -3.86
N LYS A 138 13.81 1.09 -5.16
CA LYS A 138 14.91 1.92 -5.66
C LYS A 138 14.53 3.41 -5.69
N THR A 139 13.34 3.74 -6.18
CA THR A 139 12.92 5.14 -6.38
C THR A 139 12.36 5.79 -5.12
N TYR A 140 11.85 4.99 -4.19
CA TYR A 140 11.21 5.50 -2.98
C TYR A 140 12.16 6.33 -2.10
N PRO A 141 13.40 5.89 -1.77
CA PRO A 141 14.30 6.70 -0.95
C PRO A 141 14.63 8.06 -1.55
N GLU A 142 14.73 8.16 -2.87
CA GLU A 142 15.02 9.41 -3.59
C GLU A 142 13.83 10.38 -3.58
N GLN A 143 12.59 9.87 -3.55
CA GLN A 143 11.37 10.65 -3.76
C GLN A 143 10.31 10.45 -2.66
N TRP A 144 10.71 10.04 -1.45
CA TRP A 144 9.76 9.59 -0.43
C TRP A 144 8.76 10.66 0.04
N THR A 145 9.18 11.94 0.00
CA THR A 145 8.37 13.11 0.37
C THR A 145 7.24 13.42 -0.61
N LYS A 146 7.35 12.93 -1.84
CA LYS A 146 6.31 13.07 -2.87
C LYS A 146 5.04 12.31 -2.52
N TYR A 147 5.19 11.15 -1.92
CA TYR A 147 4.10 10.20 -1.71
C TYR A 147 3.20 10.58 -0.53
N ILE A 148 1.94 10.12 -0.58
CA ILE A 148 0.94 10.42 0.45
C ILE A 148 1.34 9.76 1.78
N VAL A 149 1.38 10.52 2.87
CA VAL A 149 1.62 9.97 4.21
C VAL A 149 0.33 9.36 4.75
N MET A 150 0.33 8.04 4.90
CA MET A 150 -0.81 7.29 5.42
C MET A 150 -0.78 7.32 6.94
N LYS A 151 -1.82 7.95 7.52
CA LYS A 151 -2.06 7.87 8.95
C LYS A 151 -2.38 6.43 9.33
N ASN A 152 -1.90 6.01 10.50
CA ASN A 152 -2.27 4.72 11.05
C ASN A 152 -3.78 4.69 11.34
N LYS A 153 -4.38 3.49 11.40
CA LYS A 153 -5.79 3.37 11.81
C LYS A 153 -5.94 3.97 13.21
N VAL A 154 -6.71 5.04 13.33
CA VAL A 154 -7.07 5.62 14.63
C VAL A 154 -8.11 4.70 15.24
N ARG A 155 -7.90 4.24 16.48
CA ARG A 155 -8.96 3.48 17.17
C ARG A 155 -10.08 4.45 17.49
N VAL A 156 -11.32 3.99 17.39
CA VAL A 156 -12.50 4.81 17.73
C VAL A 156 -12.40 5.36 19.16
N THR A 157 -11.86 4.56 20.10
CA THR A 157 -11.58 4.99 21.48
C THR A 157 -10.60 6.16 21.58
N ASP A 158 -9.64 6.26 20.66
CA ASP A 158 -8.64 7.32 20.66
C ASP A 158 -9.24 8.65 20.19
N LEU A 159 -10.31 8.62 19.38
CA LEU A 159 -11.09 9.81 19.00
C LEU A 159 -11.85 10.36 20.21
N TYR A 160 -12.59 9.50 20.90
CA TYR A 160 -13.36 9.88 22.10
C TYR A 160 -12.49 10.30 23.27
N ARG A 161 -11.25 9.78 23.40
CA ARG A 161 -10.33 10.20 24.47
C ARG A 161 -10.00 11.69 24.42
N LYS A 162 -9.88 12.25 23.22
CA LYS A 162 -9.58 13.67 23.04
C LYS A 162 -10.78 14.53 23.45
N GLU A 163 -11.98 14.18 22.96
CA GLU A 163 -13.23 14.85 23.35
C GLU A 163 -13.51 14.73 24.86
N MET A 164 -13.30 13.55 25.45
CA MET A 164 -13.52 13.34 26.89
C MET A 164 -12.50 14.08 27.75
N ALA A 165 -11.25 14.23 27.28
CA ALA A 165 -10.25 15.04 27.96
C ALA A 165 -10.61 16.53 27.91
N GLU A 166 -11.03 17.04 26.74
CA GLU A 166 -11.49 18.42 26.57
C GLU A 166 -12.74 18.71 27.43
N LEU A 167 -13.70 17.78 27.49
CA LEU A 167 -14.88 17.88 28.37
C LEU A 167 -14.51 17.85 29.85
N LYS A 168 -13.53 17.03 30.25
CA LYS A 168 -13.05 16.96 31.64
C LYS A 168 -12.38 18.27 32.04
N GLU A 169 -11.53 18.81 31.17
CA GLU A 169 -10.85 20.09 31.40
C GLU A 169 -11.85 21.26 31.46
N ALA A 170 -12.88 21.25 30.61
CA ALA A 170 -13.97 22.23 30.67
C ALA A 170 -14.77 22.13 31.98
N LYS A 171 -15.08 20.92 32.45
CA LYS A 171 -15.75 20.70 33.75
C LYS A 171 -14.90 21.14 34.92
N GLU A 172 -13.60 20.86 34.90
CA GLU A 172 -12.67 21.31 35.94
C GLU A 172 -12.58 22.84 35.98
N LYS A 173 -12.58 23.52 34.82
CA LYS A 173 -12.63 24.99 34.76
C LYS A 173 -13.95 25.56 35.29
N ILE A 174 -15.09 24.95 34.96
CA ILE A 174 -16.40 25.39 35.48
C ILE A 174 -16.45 25.21 37.01
N SER A 175 -16.01 24.05 37.52
CA SER A 175 -15.94 23.81 38.95
C SER A 175 -15.00 24.78 39.66
N ALA A 176 -13.84 25.09 39.06
CA ALA A 176 -12.93 26.10 39.59
C ALA A 176 -13.53 27.51 39.61
N LEU A 177 -14.34 27.87 38.60
CA LEU A 177 -15.08 29.15 38.57
C LEU A 177 -16.19 29.21 39.63
N GLU A 178 -16.90 28.10 39.88
CA GLU A 178 -17.93 28.04 40.92
C GLU A 178 -17.37 28.25 42.34
N HIS A 179 -16.10 27.86 42.55
CA HIS A 179 -15.41 28.00 43.83
C HIS A 179 -14.45 29.20 43.84
N TYR A 180 -14.51 30.05 42.81
CA TYR A 180 -13.68 31.24 42.69
C TYR A 180 -14.32 32.39 43.47
N ASN A 181 -13.69 32.79 44.57
CA ASN A 181 -14.05 33.98 45.33
C ASN A 181 -12.97 35.05 45.11
N GLU A 182 -13.31 36.11 44.38
CA GLU A 182 -12.38 37.18 44.01
C GLU A 182 -11.91 38.06 45.19
N PHE A 183 -12.51 37.88 46.38
CA PHE A 183 -12.21 38.62 47.60
C PHE A 183 -11.49 37.81 48.68
N GLU A 184 -11.23 36.51 48.44
CA GLU A 184 -10.35 35.69 49.28
C GLU A 184 -8.94 35.68 48.68
N ILE A 185 -8.10 36.61 49.15
CA ILE A 185 -6.63 36.59 49.01
C ILE A 185 -6.03 36.34 50.39
#